data_AF-A0A6C0B903-F1
#
_entry.id   AF-A0A6C0B903-F1
#
_cell.length_a   1.000
_cell.length_b   1.000
_cell.length_c   1.000
_cell.angle_alpha   90.00
_cell.angle_beta   90.00
_cell.angle_gamma   90.00
#
_symmetry.space_group_name_H-M   'P 1'
#
loop_
_entity.id
_entity.type
_entity.pdbx_description
1 polymer ?
#
loop_
_entity_poly.entity_id
_entity_poly.type
_entity_poly.pdbx_seq_one_letter_code
_entity_poly.pdbx_strand_id
1 'polypeptide(L)'
;MYQIYIYKIHNLNDYKVCITKELYEHNNFFVSIINYFFTDVIIIDEHTLVEFKNSFVVTGILCKYMPSIDLLINKLKIETNLIKIYNNICLLKTVETQNQNQTKSFDTNYNDFIKNKNYNIIIPENYTITELFNIIYNSDNVIMSWGCCCYLNSIFVNEKSNILILCHTTYNNEYNVLKNKSNILESAWLPTICKNKYILYDLPTILDDNIKILLNNEIDKMI
;
A
#
# COMPACT_ATOMS: atom_id res chain seq x y z
N MET A 1 -16.07 7.11 -32.19
CA MET A 1 -14.83 6.32 -32.14
C MET A 1 -13.69 7.29 -31.91
N TYR A 2 -13.21 7.41 -30.67
CA TYR A 2 -12.11 8.33 -30.34
C TYR A 2 -10.78 7.63 -30.64
N GLN A 3 -9.97 8.16 -31.56
CA GLN A 3 -8.59 7.69 -31.75
C GLN A 3 -7.71 8.25 -30.64
N ILE A 4 -7.12 7.36 -29.85
CA ILE A 4 -6.19 7.70 -28.77
C ILE A 4 -4.79 7.90 -29.38
N TYR A 5 -4.24 9.11 -29.28
CA TYR A 5 -2.87 9.40 -29.66
C TYR A 5 -1.99 9.54 -28.40
N ILE A 6 -1.05 8.60 -28.23
CA ILE A 6 -0.15 8.55 -27.07
C ILE A 6 1.04 9.48 -27.32
N TYR A 7 1.08 10.63 -26.64
CA TYR A 7 2.25 11.52 -26.61
C TYR A 7 2.94 11.51 -25.23
N LYS A 8 4.22 11.92 -25.18
CA LYS A 8 4.90 12.27 -23.92
C LYS A 8 4.27 13.55 -23.38
N ILE A 9 3.57 13.45 -22.25
CA ILE A 9 2.98 14.62 -21.57
C ILE A 9 4.06 15.22 -20.68
N HIS A 10 4.35 16.50 -20.87
CA HIS A 10 5.41 17.21 -20.17
C HIS A 10 4.92 17.94 -18.90
N ASN A 11 3.63 18.30 -18.81
CA ASN A 11 3.04 18.93 -17.63
C ASN A 11 1.59 18.45 -17.44
N LEU A 12 1.30 17.68 -16.38
CA LEU A 12 0.01 17.00 -16.19
C LEU A 12 -1.04 17.84 -15.46
N ASN A 13 -0.70 19.02 -14.94
CA ASN A 13 -1.60 19.85 -14.14
C ASN A 13 -2.70 20.53 -14.97
N ASP A 14 -2.53 20.58 -16.30
CA ASP A 14 -3.53 21.16 -17.21
C ASP A 14 -4.64 20.16 -17.60
N TYR A 15 -4.58 18.92 -17.09
CA TYR A 15 -5.41 17.81 -17.58
C TYR A 15 -6.47 17.37 -16.57
N LYS A 16 -7.68 17.07 -17.08
CA LYS A 16 -8.74 16.40 -16.31
C LYS A 16 -8.44 14.91 -16.23
N VAL A 17 -8.63 14.32 -15.06
CA VAL A 17 -8.42 12.88 -14.85
C VAL A 17 -9.76 12.18 -14.75
N CYS A 18 -9.96 11.19 -15.62
CA CYS A 18 -11.11 10.32 -15.58
C CYS A 18 -10.74 9.00 -14.88
N ILE A 19 -11.52 8.61 -13.87
CA ILE A 19 -11.28 7.43 -13.03
C ILE A 19 -12.58 6.62 -12.94
N THR A 20 -12.48 5.30 -13.02
CA THR A 20 -13.65 4.44 -12.81
C THR A 20 -14.09 4.50 -11.34
N LYS A 21 -15.41 4.41 -11.12
CA LYS A 21 -15.99 4.37 -9.78
C LYS A 21 -15.42 3.22 -8.94
N GLU A 22 -15.28 2.03 -9.53
CA GLU A 22 -14.66 0.87 -8.89
C GLU A 22 -13.28 1.18 -8.29
N LEU A 23 -12.43 1.87 -9.05
CA LEU A 23 -11.08 2.22 -8.63
C LEU A 23 -11.07 3.34 -7.58
N TYR A 24 -11.98 4.32 -7.71
CA TYR A 24 -12.14 5.40 -6.73
C TYR A 24 -12.65 4.84 -5.39
N GLU A 25 -13.59 3.90 -5.42
CA GLU A 25 -14.15 3.30 -4.20
C GLU A 25 -13.29 2.15 -3.64
N HIS A 26 -12.21 1.79 -4.34
CA HIS A 26 -11.38 0.64 -4.00
C HIS A 26 -10.68 0.77 -2.64
N ASN A 27 -10.10 1.93 -2.33
CA ASN A 27 -9.37 2.19 -1.08
C ASN A 27 -9.25 3.70 -0.81
N ASN A 28 -9.59 4.14 0.41
CA ASN A 28 -9.49 5.53 0.87
C ASN A 28 -8.10 6.16 0.69
N PHE A 29 -7.04 5.36 0.74
CA PHE A 29 -5.68 5.84 0.50
C PHE A 29 -5.43 6.18 -0.97
N PHE A 30 -5.96 5.37 -1.89
CA PHE A 30 -5.89 5.63 -3.33
C PHE A 30 -6.63 6.92 -3.70
N VAL A 31 -7.81 7.14 -3.10
CA VAL A 31 -8.56 8.40 -3.19
C VAL A 31 -7.73 9.57 -2.69
N SER A 32 -7.03 9.42 -1.56
CA SER A 32 -6.20 10.47 -0.99
C SER A 32 -5.06 10.87 -1.92
N ILE A 33 -4.45 9.91 -2.62
CA ILE A 33 -3.40 10.17 -3.61
C ILE A 33 -3.95 10.87 -4.85
N ILE A 34 -5.11 10.43 -5.35
CA ILE A 34 -5.80 11.08 -6.46
C ILE A 34 -6.05 12.55 -6.12
N ASN A 35 -6.66 12.81 -4.96
CA ASN A 35 -7.02 14.15 -4.51
C ASN A 35 -5.77 15.01 -4.22
N TYR A 36 -4.64 14.40 -3.86
CA TYR A 36 -3.38 15.10 -3.70
C TYR A 36 -2.85 15.66 -5.03
N PHE A 37 -3.00 14.93 -6.14
CA PHE A 37 -2.43 15.32 -7.43
C PHE A 37 -3.38 16.00 -8.41
N PHE A 38 -4.69 15.87 -8.20
CA PHE A 38 -5.69 16.30 -9.17
C PHE A 38 -6.85 17.00 -8.46
N THR A 39 -7.16 18.21 -8.91
CA THR A 39 -8.29 19.02 -8.41
C THR A 39 -9.58 18.75 -9.19
N ASP A 40 -9.47 18.39 -10.47
CA ASP A 40 -10.61 18.11 -11.37
C ASP A 40 -10.65 16.62 -11.77
N VAL A 41 -11.26 15.81 -10.91
CA VAL A 41 -11.45 14.37 -11.11
C VAL A 41 -12.87 14.08 -11.59
N ILE A 42 -13.00 13.38 -12.71
CA ILE A 42 -14.27 12.89 -13.25
C ILE A 42 -14.40 11.41 -12.91
N ILE A 43 -15.44 11.05 -12.16
CA ILE A 43 -15.75 9.67 -11.80
C ILE A 43 -16.75 9.10 -12.81
N ILE A 44 -16.41 7.96 -13.43
CA ILE A 44 -17.21 7.31 -14.46
C ILE A 44 -17.84 6.02 -13.91
N ASP A 45 -19.10 5.78 -14.24
CA ASP A 45 -19.88 4.63 -13.76
C ASP A 45 -19.64 3.32 -14.54
N GLU A 46 -20.26 2.26 -14.04
CA GLU A 46 -20.16 0.89 -14.54
C GLU A 46 -20.83 0.66 -15.90
N HIS A 47 -21.76 1.54 -16.26
CA HIS A 47 -22.53 1.43 -17.49
C HIS A 47 -21.84 2.12 -18.69
N THR A 48 -20.88 3.01 -18.42
CA THR A 48 -20.02 3.67 -19.41
C THR A 48 -18.74 2.85 -19.73
N LEU A 49 -18.62 1.65 -19.14
CA LEU A 49 -17.37 0.94 -18.85
C LEU A 49 -16.88 -0.01 -19.97
N VAL A 50 -17.59 -0.13 -21.10
CA VAL A 50 -17.28 -1.17 -22.13
C VAL A 50 -15.84 -1.08 -22.70
N GLU A 51 -15.16 0.06 -22.56
CA GLU A 51 -13.74 0.24 -22.96
C GLU A 51 -12.79 0.70 -21.83
N PHE A 52 -13.28 0.91 -20.59
CA PHE A 52 -12.55 1.67 -19.57
C PHE A 52 -12.19 0.81 -18.34
N LYS A 53 -11.05 0.11 -18.40
CA LYS A 53 -10.46 -0.58 -17.23
C LYS A 53 -9.46 0.26 -16.42
N ASN A 54 -9.05 1.43 -16.91
CA ASN A 54 -7.92 2.22 -16.40
C ASN A 54 -8.20 3.73 -16.38
N SER A 55 -7.30 4.52 -15.78
CA SER A 55 -7.40 5.98 -15.76
C SER A 55 -6.98 6.61 -17.09
N PHE A 56 -7.58 7.77 -17.39
CA PHE A 56 -7.20 8.57 -18.54
C PHE A 56 -6.91 10.00 -18.14
N VAL A 57 -5.98 10.60 -18.88
CA VAL A 57 -5.61 12.01 -18.74
C VAL A 57 -6.06 12.73 -20.01
N VAL A 58 -6.94 13.73 -19.88
CA VAL A 58 -7.60 14.39 -21.02
C VAL A 58 -7.39 15.91 -21.00
N THR A 59 -6.92 16.46 -22.12
CA THR A 59 -6.99 17.92 -22.44
C THR A 59 -7.50 18.14 -23.85
N GLY A 60 -8.57 18.91 -24.01
CA GLY A 60 -8.96 19.59 -25.25
C GLY A 60 -9.26 18.71 -26.47
N ILE A 61 -8.27 17.97 -26.98
CA ILE A 61 -8.33 17.06 -28.15
C ILE A 61 -7.39 15.83 -27.96
N LEU A 62 -6.59 15.77 -26.88
CA LEU A 62 -5.58 14.73 -26.63
C LEU A 62 -5.96 13.86 -25.43
N CYS A 63 -5.85 12.55 -25.62
CA CYS A 63 -6.11 11.53 -24.60
C CYS A 63 -4.91 10.60 -24.50
N LYS A 64 -4.39 10.39 -23.29
CA LYS A 64 -3.36 9.39 -23.03
C LYS A 64 -3.90 8.33 -22.08
N TYR A 65 -3.87 7.08 -22.55
CA TYR A 65 -4.08 5.90 -21.71
C TYR A 65 -2.83 5.62 -20.88
N MET A 66 -2.99 5.56 -19.56
CA MET A 66 -1.96 5.08 -18.65
C MET A 66 -2.65 4.26 -17.53
N PRO A 67 -2.10 3.12 -17.11
CA PRO A 67 -2.57 2.45 -15.90
C PRO A 67 -2.56 3.43 -14.74
N SER A 68 -3.65 3.47 -13.97
CA SER A 68 -3.87 4.46 -12.91
C SER A 68 -2.81 4.40 -11.83
N ILE A 69 -2.42 3.19 -11.49
CA ILE A 69 -1.35 2.90 -10.54
C ILE A 69 -0.01 3.48 -11.00
N ASP A 70 0.41 3.19 -12.23
CA ASP A 70 1.73 3.63 -12.73
C ASP A 70 1.81 5.15 -12.84
N LEU A 71 0.71 5.82 -13.21
CA LEU A 71 0.64 7.27 -13.25
C LEU A 71 0.88 7.88 -11.86
N LEU A 72 0.17 7.36 -10.84
CA LEU A 72 0.26 7.87 -9.47
C LEU A 72 1.62 7.58 -8.83
N ILE A 73 2.17 6.38 -9.02
CA ILE A 73 3.53 6.04 -8.56
C ILE A 73 4.54 6.99 -9.20
N ASN A 74 4.48 7.20 -10.52
CA ASN A 74 5.45 8.04 -11.21
C ASN A 74 5.35 9.50 -10.76
N LYS A 75 4.14 10.02 -10.51
CA LYS A 75 3.97 11.34 -9.89
C LYS A 75 4.59 11.40 -8.50
N LEU A 76 4.32 10.42 -7.63
CA LEU A 76 4.95 10.35 -6.31
C LEU A 76 6.48 10.31 -6.39
N LYS A 77 7.05 9.53 -7.32
CA LYS A 77 8.51 9.48 -7.54
C LYS A 77 9.11 10.80 -7.99
N ILE A 78 8.38 11.62 -8.74
CA ILE A 78 8.85 12.93 -9.21
C ILE A 78 8.79 13.96 -8.08
N GLU A 79 7.71 13.93 -7.30
CA GLU A 79 7.43 14.89 -6.22
C GLU A 79 8.22 14.58 -4.95
N THR A 80 8.59 13.33 -4.76
CA THR A 80 9.40 12.87 -3.62
C THR A 80 10.88 12.84 -3.99
N ASN A 81 11.72 13.47 -3.17
CA ASN A 81 13.17 13.26 -3.22
C ASN A 81 13.46 11.85 -2.67
N LEU A 82 13.59 10.86 -3.57
CA LEU A 82 13.72 9.42 -3.25
C LEU A 82 15.04 9.09 -2.51
N ILE A 83 15.16 9.58 -1.29
CA ILE A 83 16.30 9.36 -0.41
C ILE A 83 15.94 8.24 0.55
N LYS A 84 16.81 7.25 0.65
CA LYS A 84 16.66 6.16 1.61
C LYS A 84 16.86 6.69 3.05
N ILE A 85 15.79 6.65 3.83
CA ILE A 85 15.78 7.08 5.24
C ILE A 85 16.01 5.90 6.18
N TYR A 86 15.36 4.77 5.90
CA TYR A 86 15.39 3.58 6.73
C TYR A 86 15.66 2.34 5.88
N ASN A 87 16.47 1.40 6.40
CA ASN A 87 16.63 0.07 5.78
C ASN A 87 15.47 -0.85 6.18
N ASN A 88 15.11 -0.84 7.47
CA ASN A 88 14.14 -1.74 8.07
C ASN A 88 13.04 -0.91 8.72
N ILE A 89 11.79 -1.13 8.29
CA ILE A 89 10.61 -0.43 8.83
C ILE A 89 9.52 -1.40 9.26
N CYS A 90 8.76 -0.99 10.26
CA CYS A 90 7.62 -1.73 10.77
C CYS A 90 6.39 -0.83 10.84
N LEU A 91 5.29 -1.27 10.23
CA LEU A 91 4.00 -0.60 10.25
C LEU A 91 3.00 -1.49 11.00
N LEU A 92 3.03 -1.42 12.32
CA LEU A 92 2.19 -2.26 13.18
C LEU A 92 1.10 -1.42 13.85
N LYS A 93 -0.17 -1.81 13.67
CA LYS A 93 -1.27 -1.28 14.49
C LYS A 93 -1.21 -1.90 15.88
N THR A 94 -0.89 -1.06 16.87
CA THR A 94 -0.90 -1.42 18.29
C THR A 94 -2.00 -0.70 19.05
N VAL A 95 -2.29 -1.19 20.26
CA VAL A 95 -3.30 -0.61 21.16
C VAL A 95 -3.08 0.89 21.40
N GLU A 96 -1.83 1.35 21.48
CA GLU A 96 -1.48 2.76 21.70
C GLU A 96 -1.73 3.65 20.47
N THR A 97 -1.62 3.07 19.27
CA THR A 97 -1.80 3.79 17.99
C THR A 97 -3.27 3.86 17.55
N GLN A 98 -4.20 3.26 18.30
CA GLN A 98 -5.63 3.29 18.01
C GLN A 98 -6.38 4.12 19.05
N ASN A 99 -7.40 4.87 18.59
CA ASN A 99 -8.36 5.53 19.48
C ASN A 99 -9.16 4.47 20.27
N GLN A 100 -8.64 4.09 21.44
CA GLN A 100 -9.17 3.41 22.64
C GLN A 100 -10.27 2.32 22.57
N ASN A 101 -10.85 1.96 21.41
CA ASN A 101 -12.03 1.08 21.36
C ASN A 101 -12.01 0.00 20.26
N GLN A 102 -10.85 -0.32 19.67
CA GLN A 102 -10.78 -1.36 18.64
C GLN A 102 -9.90 -2.55 19.05
N THR A 103 -10.55 -3.71 19.09
CA THR A 103 -10.00 -5.03 19.44
C THR A 103 -9.05 -5.61 18.40
N LYS A 104 -8.78 -4.89 17.29
CA LYS A 104 -7.98 -5.36 16.14
C LYS A 104 -6.56 -4.79 16.18
N SER A 105 -5.82 -5.03 17.26
CA SER A 105 -4.46 -4.54 17.41
C SER A 105 -3.57 -5.51 18.17
N PHE A 106 -2.27 -5.46 17.88
CA PHE A 106 -1.25 -6.13 18.68
C PHE A 106 -0.99 -5.34 19.97
N ASP A 107 -0.56 -6.02 21.03
CA ASP A 107 -0.07 -5.33 22.22
C ASP A 107 1.24 -4.56 21.93
N THR A 108 1.70 -3.77 22.90
CA THR A 108 2.91 -2.96 22.78
C THR A 108 4.19 -3.80 22.75
N ASN A 109 4.16 -5.03 23.27
CA ASN A 109 5.32 -5.91 23.31
C ASN A 109 5.79 -6.31 21.90
N TYR A 110 4.89 -6.37 20.92
CA TYR A 110 5.29 -6.56 19.52
C TYR A 110 6.19 -5.43 19.01
N ASN A 111 5.87 -4.17 19.33
CA ASN A 111 6.71 -3.04 18.92
C ASN A 111 8.11 -3.14 19.53
N ASP A 112 8.19 -3.44 20.83
CA ASP A 112 9.49 -3.52 21.51
C ASP A 112 10.33 -4.69 21.01
N PHE A 113 9.71 -5.83 20.76
CA PHE A 113 10.36 -6.97 20.13
C PHE A 113 10.92 -6.62 18.74
N ILE A 114 10.12 -5.97 17.89
CA ILE A 114 10.52 -5.61 16.52
C ILE A 114 11.59 -4.50 16.53
N LYS A 115 11.50 -3.51 17.43
CA LYS A 115 12.56 -2.48 17.62
C LYS A 115 13.90 -3.12 17.97
N ASN A 116 13.90 -4.13 18.83
CA ASN A 116 15.12 -4.87 19.20
C ASN A 116 15.74 -5.64 18.03
N LYS A 117 15.04 -5.75 16.89
CA LYS A 117 15.54 -6.29 15.62
C LYS A 117 15.99 -5.21 14.64
N ASN A 118 16.26 -4.00 15.12
CA ASN A 118 16.69 -2.84 14.32
C ASN A 118 15.66 -2.39 13.27
N TYR A 119 14.37 -2.52 13.57
CA TYR A 119 13.29 -1.97 12.75
C TYR A 119 12.80 -0.64 13.33
N ASN A 120 12.57 0.34 12.45
CA ASN A 120 11.97 1.61 12.82
C ASN A 120 10.45 1.47 12.81
N ILE A 121 9.79 1.80 13.93
CA ILE A 121 8.32 1.78 13.98
C ILE A 121 7.79 3.05 13.31
N ILE A 122 7.02 2.86 12.25
CA ILE A 122 6.39 3.92 11.48
C ILE A 122 4.90 3.91 11.79
N ILE A 123 4.40 5.03 12.30
CA ILE A 123 2.97 5.29 12.51
C ILE A 123 2.49 6.09 11.29
N PRO A 124 1.80 5.48 10.31
CA PRO A 124 1.47 6.12 9.04
C PRO A 124 0.77 7.46 9.17
N GLU A 125 -0.09 7.60 10.18
CA GLU A 125 -0.90 8.78 10.46
C GLU A 125 -0.06 10.03 10.79
N ASN A 126 1.22 9.86 11.16
CA ASN A 126 2.13 10.94 11.50
C ASN A 126 2.91 11.49 10.29
N TYR A 127 2.71 10.93 9.10
CA TYR A 127 3.47 11.29 7.91
C TYR A 127 2.55 11.79 6.80
N THR A 128 3.05 12.73 6.00
CA THR A 128 2.41 13.06 4.73
C THR A 128 2.50 11.88 3.75
N ILE A 129 1.64 11.89 2.72
CA ILE A 129 1.61 10.85 1.69
C ILE A 129 2.97 10.68 1.01
N THR A 130 3.67 11.79 0.71
CA THR A 130 4.97 11.78 0.03
C THR A 130 6.10 11.27 0.91
N GLU A 131 6.08 11.59 2.21
CA GLU A 131 7.02 11.06 3.20
C GLU A 131 6.82 9.56 3.43
N LEU A 132 5.57 9.14 3.64
CA LEU A 132 5.23 7.74 3.85
C LEU A 132 5.62 6.90 2.63
N PHE A 133 5.34 7.42 1.43
CA PHE A 133 5.81 6.82 0.18
C PHE A 133 7.33 6.70 0.15
N ASN A 134 8.08 7.75 0.45
CA ASN A 134 9.55 7.71 0.45
C ASN A 134 10.11 6.63 1.38
N ILE A 135 9.57 6.58 2.60
CA ILE A 135 9.96 5.64 3.65
C ILE A 135 9.74 4.20 3.17
N ILE A 136 8.53 3.89 2.71
CA ILE A 136 8.16 2.54 2.28
C ILE A 136 8.93 2.13 1.02
N TYR A 137 8.97 3.00 0.01
CA TYR A 137 9.55 2.70 -1.30
C TYR A 137 11.07 2.47 -1.24
N ASN A 138 11.78 3.11 -0.31
CA ASN A 138 13.23 2.95 -0.20
C ASN A 138 13.68 1.96 0.87
N SER A 139 12.76 1.30 1.59
CA SER A 139 13.13 0.31 2.60
C SER A 139 13.52 -1.04 1.99
N ASP A 140 14.50 -1.71 2.57
CA ASP A 140 14.88 -3.08 2.17
C ASP A 140 13.96 -4.12 2.81
N ASN A 141 13.53 -3.87 4.04
CA ASN A 141 12.73 -4.81 4.82
C ASN A 141 11.52 -4.10 5.42
N VAL A 142 10.33 -4.64 5.16
CA VAL A 142 9.06 -4.09 5.61
C VAL A 142 8.31 -5.15 6.42
N ILE A 143 8.10 -4.89 7.71
CA ILE A 143 7.15 -5.64 8.53
C ILE A 143 5.87 -4.83 8.61
N MET A 144 4.70 -5.47 8.50
CA MET A 144 3.44 -4.75 8.60
C MET A 144 2.34 -5.61 9.22
N SER A 145 1.40 -4.98 9.92
CA SER A 145 0.14 -5.64 10.27
C SER A 145 -0.81 -5.72 9.08
N TRP A 146 -1.67 -6.73 9.02
CA TRP A 146 -2.73 -6.84 8.01
C TRP A 146 -3.60 -5.58 7.93
N GLY A 147 -3.93 -4.98 9.07
CA GLY A 147 -4.68 -3.73 9.13
C GLY A 147 -3.97 -2.51 8.53
N CYS A 148 -2.66 -2.61 8.23
CA CYS A 148 -1.87 -1.60 7.54
C CYS A 148 -1.76 -1.85 6.03
N CYS A 149 -2.35 -2.92 5.49
CA CYS A 149 -2.40 -3.19 4.05
C CYS A 149 -3.06 -2.07 3.24
N CYS A 150 -3.90 -1.24 3.87
CA CYS A 150 -4.45 -0.05 3.21
C CYS A 150 -3.38 0.99 2.83
N TYR A 151 -2.30 1.12 3.61
CA TYR A 151 -1.19 2.06 3.36
C TYR A 151 -0.16 1.50 2.40
N LEU A 152 0.01 0.18 2.43
CA LEU A 152 1.04 -0.56 1.70
C LEU A 152 0.55 -1.13 0.37
N ASN A 153 -0.57 -0.60 -0.14
CA ASN A 153 -1.12 -0.86 -1.47
C ASN A 153 0.02 -1.17 -2.43
N SER A 154 -0.15 -2.25 -3.21
CA SER A 154 0.89 -3.05 -3.89
C SER A 154 2.00 -2.30 -4.65
N ILE A 155 1.77 -1.02 -4.83
CA ILE A 155 2.38 -0.06 -5.72
C ILE A 155 3.47 0.78 -5.03
N PHE A 156 3.53 0.79 -3.69
CA PHE A 156 4.48 1.63 -2.93
C PHE A 156 5.71 0.88 -2.43
N VAL A 157 5.73 -0.45 -2.54
CA VAL A 157 6.93 -1.23 -2.20
C VAL A 157 7.80 -1.39 -3.42
N ASN A 158 9.11 -1.25 -3.22
CA ASN A 158 10.09 -1.49 -4.27
C ASN A 158 10.27 -2.99 -4.50
N GLU A 159 10.51 -3.36 -5.76
CA GLU A 159 10.79 -4.73 -6.19
C GLU A 159 11.94 -5.38 -5.40
N LYS A 160 12.82 -4.58 -4.79
CA LYS A 160 13.96 -5.04 -4.00
C LYS A 160 13.65 -5.35 -2.54
N SER A 161 12.49 -4.95 -2.03
CA SER A 161 12.17 -5.09 -0.61
C SER A 161 11.72 -6.51 -0.26
N ASN A 162 12.12 -7.02 0.91
CA ASN A 162 11.48 -8.16 1.57
C ASN A 162 10.30 -7.66 2.41
N ILE A 163 9.22 -8.44 2.46
CA ILE A 163 8.01 -8.06 3.18
C ILE A 163 7.53 -9.20 4.07
N LEU A 164 7.24 -8.89 5.32
CA LEU A 164 6.58 -9.79 6.27
C LEU A 164 5.26 -9.19 6.74
N ILE A 165 4.16 -9.91 6.49
CA ILE A 165 2.82 -9.50 6.87
C ILE A 165 2.38 -10.28 8.10
N LEU A 166 1.98 -9.55 9.13
CA LEU A 166 1.52 -10.07 10.41
C LEU A 166 -0.01 -9.98 10.46
N CYS A 167 -0.67 -11.13 10.37
CA CYS A 167 -2.12 -11.22 10.36
C CYS A 167 -2.62 -11.51 11.78
N HIS A 168 -3.20 -10.49 12.42
CA HIS A 168 -3.83 -10.65 13.72
C HIS A 168 -5.12 -11.47 13.60
N THR A 169 -5.38 -12.39 14.54
CA THR A 169 -6.53 -13.31 14.56
C THR A 169 -7.90 -12.64 14.37
N THR A 170 -8.04 -11.37 14.72
CA THR A 170 -9.31 -10.63 14.52
C THR A 170 -9.61 -10.31 13.06
N TYR A 171 -8.63 -10.42 12.17
CA TYR A 171 -8.80 -10.24 10.72
C TYR A 171 -9.05 -11.58 10.01
N ASN A 172 -9.24 -12.68 10.74
CA ASN A 172 -9.32 -14.03 10.18
C ASN A 172 -10.37 -14.19 9.08
N ASN A 173 -11.54 -13.58 9.25
CA ASN A 173 -12.57 -13.58 8.22
C ASN A 173 -12.13 -12.87 6.93
N GLU A 174 -11.30 -11.82 7.03
CA GLU A 174 -10.84 -11.04 5.89
C GLU A 174 -9.78 -11.82 5.10
N TYR A 175 -8.73 -12.32 5.78
CA TYR A 175 -7.66 -13.04 5.09
C TYR A 175 -8.01 -14.48 4.73
N ASN A 176 -8.91 -15.20 5.43
CA ASN A 176 -9.31 -16.56 5.02
C ASN A 176 -10.13 -16.58 3.72
N VAL A 177 -11.00 -15.59 3.53
CA VAL A 177 -11.75 -15.43 2.27
C VAL A 177 -10.79 -15.28 1.11
N LEU A 178 -9.68 -14.57 1.33
CA LEU A 178 -8.66 -14.40 0.32
C LEU A 178 -7.78 -15.66 0.20
N LYS A 179 -7.44 -16.35 1.30
CA LYS A 179 -6.56 -17.53 1.32
C LYS A 179 -7.03 -18.65 0.40
N ASN A 180 -8.35 -18.76 0.24
CA ASN A 180 -9.00 -19.74 -0.62
C ASN A 180 -9.12 -19.29 -2.08
N LYS A 181 -8.91 -18.00 -2.37
CA LYS A 181 -8.68 -17.54 -3.74
C LYS A 181 -7.22 -17.82 -4.03
N SER A 182 -6.93 -18.55 -5.12
CA SER A 182 -5.58 -18.98 -5.50
C SER A 182 -4.54 -17.86 -5.54
N ASN A 183 -4.94 -16.58 -5.51
CA ASN A 183 -4.08 -15.42 -5.51
C ASN A 183 -4.45 -14.39 -4.41
N ILE A 184 -4.30 -14.72 -3.11
CA ILE A 184 -4.26 -13.71 -2.01
C ILE A 184 -3.41 -12.49 -2.40
N LEU A 185 -2.32 -12.79 -3.14
CA LEU A 185 -1.26 -11.89 -3.55
C LEU A 185 -1.58 -11.03 -4.79
N GLU A 186 -2.63 -11.32 -5.55
CA GLU A 186 -3.07 -10.48 -6.68
C GLU A 186 -4.23 -9.54 -6.30
N SER A 187 -4.75 -9.65 -5.08
CA SER A 187 -5.61 -8.60 -4.55
C SER A 187 -4.78 -7.35 -4.34
N ALA A 188 -5.26 -6.19 -4.79
CA ALA A 188 -4.51 -4.92 -4.90
C ALA A 188 -3.82 -4.43 -3.61
N TRP A 189 -4.08 -5.08 -2.48
CA TRP A 189 -3.60 -4.77 -1.15
C TRP A 189 -2.13 -5.14 -0.95
N LEU A 190 -1.59 -6.09 -1.72
CA LEU A 190 -0.24 -6.63 -1.54
C LEU A 190 0.64 -6.43 -2.78
N PRO A 191 1.90 -6.01 -2.63
CA PRO A 191 2.80 -5.75 -3.74
C PRO A 191 2.86 -6.90 -4.70
N THR A 192 2.64 -6.62 -5.99
CA THR A 192 2.70 -7.64 -7.05
C THR A 192 4.14 -8.08 -7.23
N ILE A 193 5.10 -7.16 -7.07
CA ILE A 193 6.54 -7.41 -7.23
C ILE A 193 7.30 -6.95 -5.99
N CYS A 194 7.96 -7.88 -5.30
CA CYS A 194 8.97 -7.59 -4.28
C CYS A 194 9.92 -8.80 -4.19
N LYS A 195 11.05 -8.66 -3.49
CA LYS A 195 12.14 -9.65 -3.50
C LYS A 195 11.68 -10.97 -2.87
N ASN A 196 11.16 -10.88 -1.64
CA ASN A 196 10.58 -12.00 -0.92
C ASN A 196 9.31 -11.55 -0.18
N LYS A 197 8.35 -12.46 -0.04
CA LYS A 197 7.08 -12.23 0.67
C LYS A 197 6.86 -13.34 1.69
N TYR A 198 6.60 -12.93 2.92
CA TYR A 198 6.30 -13.82 4.05
C TYR A 198 4.99 -13.38 4.69
N ILE A 199 4.20 -14.34 5.15
CA ILE A 199 2.93 -14.06 5.85
C ILE A 199 2.85 -14.99 7.06
N LEU A 200 2.61 -14.39 8.22
CA LEU A 200 2.30 -15.09 9.46
C LEU A 200 0.82 -14.90 9.79
N TYR A 201 0.09 -16.01 9.79
CA TYR A 201 -1.34 -16.04 10.06
C TYR A 201 -1.65 -16.21 11.54
N ASP A 202 -2.86 -15.81 11.93
CA ASP A 202 -3.47 -16.15 13.21
C ASP A 202 -2.63 -15.75 14.43
N LEU A 203 -1.98 -14.59 14.36
CA LEU A 203 -1.19 -14.06 15.46
C LEU A 203 -2.11 -13.47 16.56
N PRO A 204 -1.89 -13.82 17.83
CA PRO A 204 -2.68 -13.31 18.95
C PRO A 204 -2.31 -11.87 19.30
N THR A 205 -3.16 -11.21 20.10
CA THR A 205 -2.91 -9.86 20.63
C THR A 205 -1.66 -9.81 21.49
N ILE A 206 -1.46 -10.81 22.34
CA ILE A 206 -0.35 -10.88 23.31
C ILE A 206 0.85 -11.58 22.68
N LEU A 207 2.03 -10.98 22.80
CA LEU A 207 3.28 -11.59 22.35
C LEU A 207 3.80 -12.62 23.37
N ASP A 208 3.65 -13.92 23.07
CA ASP A 208 4.26 -15.00 23.85
C ASP A 208 5.58 -15.50 23.26
N ASP A 209 6.27 -16.40 23.96
CA ASP A 209 7.58 -16.91 23.54
C ASP A 209 7.53 -17.77 22.28
N ASN A 210 6.43 -18.49 22.03
CA ASN A 210 6.27 -19.26 20.79
C ASN A 210 6.14 -18.33 19.59
N ILE A 211 5.37 -17.24 19.74
CA ILE A 211 5.24 -16.22 18.71
C ILE A 211 6.57 -15.48 18.49
N LYS A 212 7.35 -15.19 19.54
CA LYS A 212 8.70 -14.62 19.37
C LYS A 212 9.62 -15.51 18.55
N ILE A 213 9.58 -16.83 18.77
CA ILE A 213 10.38 -17.80 17.98
C ILE A 213 9.94 -17.77 16.52
N LEU A 214 8.63 -17.80 16.27
CA LEU A 214 8.08 -17.71 14.90
C LEU A 214 8.51 -16.42 14.20
N LEU A 215 8.36 -15.27 14.87
CA LEU A 215 8.75 -13.98 14.33
C LEU A 215 10.26 -13.91 14.06
N ASN A 216 11.10 -14.41 14.97
CA ASN A 216 12.55 -14.49 14.74
C ASN A 216 12.87 -15.25 13.45
N ASN A 217 12.29 -16.45 13.31
CA ASN A 217 12.56 -17.30 12.15
C ASN A 217 12.16 -16.64 10.82
N GLU A 218 11.07 -15.88 10.78
CA GLU A 218 10.68 -15.17 9.55
C GLU A 218 11.49 -13.90 9.32
N ILE A 219 11.80 -13.12 10.37
CA ILE A 219 12.63 -11.92 10.25
C ILE A 219 14.05 -12.28 9.80
N ASP A 220 14.62 -13.38 10.30
CA ASP A 220 15.96 -13.83 9.94
C ASP A 220 16.06 -14.26 8.47
N LYS A 221 14.94 -14.65 7.83
CA LYS A 221 14.90 -14.93 6.38
C LYS A 221 14.94 -13.67 5.51
N MET A 222 14.64 -12.51 6.09
CA MET A 222 14.62 -11.23 5.37
C MET A 222 15.98 -10.53 5.35
N ILE A 223 16.90 -10.90 6.26
CA ILE A 223 18.25 -10.33 6.39
C ILE A 223 19.21 -11.03 5.42
#